data_AF-A0A1H5LX91-F1
#
_entry.id   AF-A0A1H5LX91-F1
#
_cell.length_a   1.000
_cell.length_b   1.000
_cell.length_c   1.000
_cell.angle_alpha   90.00
_cell.angle_beta   90.00
_cell.angle_gamma   90.00
#
_symmetry.space_group_name_H-M   'P 1'
#
loop_
_entity.id
_entity.type
_entity.pdbx_description
1 polymer ?
#
loop_
_entity_poly.entity_id
_entity_poly.type
_entity_poly.pdbx_seq_one_letter_code
_entity_poly.pdbx_strand_id
1 'polypeptide(L)'
;MGPRLARVARRTGPRLATLVRPSRPRFRTLRTWQYTVCAATAGLALAAGAVTVAGPWDADGQRTAERDRAAALERTGGTDHGSRADSVTAEGVPGPAPSAGPVLTGLDGATNTVKSAPAGKSVGISGTAVTRLLGPLLKAPALGSTRTAVVVDVATGSRLYGSGADTALTPASTTKIATAVAALSALGPDHRITTRVVLEPGTREVVLVGGGDPTLTAHKDAAGWASLRTLATETAKSLTARGIKQITLSYDTTLYSGPGLHVIGVNENLARVSPLTADEGRTNASVEGPVRRVGDPAADAAQKFAGFLADAGIKTSSPGTSKASGRAETLATVSSPPLSAIVERMLTNSDNDIAEALARQTALADGKPADFDGGAAAIEAQLTKLGLPMTGASFHDGSGLNRDDRLTANLLTALLVKAADVDRPGLRAVLTGLPVAHFTGTLTGRYTDGAAGVVRAKTGTLTGVNTLAGTVVDRDGRLLAFAFLTANTTDPVAAQAALDNTATALAGL
;
A
#
# COMPACT_ATOMS: atom_id res chain seq x y z
N MET A 1 7.05 -119.09 -18.20
CA MET A 1 6.12 -119.48 -17.12
C MET A 1 6.03 -118.30 -16.15
N GLY A 2 4.80 -117.85 -15.81
CA GLY A 2 4.57 -116.68 -14.95
C GLY A 2 5.03 -116.88 -13.49
N PRO A 3 4.94 -115.84 -12.63
CA PRO A 3 3.61 -115.38 -12.19
C PRO A 3 3.42 -113.86 -11.99
N ARG A 4 2.14 -113.47 -11.95
CA ARG A 4 1.63 -112.22 -11.34
C ARG A 4 1.82 -112.28 -9.82
N LEU A 5 1.95 -111.13 -9.15
CA LEU A 5 1.06 -110.70 -8.04
C LEU A 5 1.40 -109.32 -7.43
N ALA A 6 0.38 -108.47 -7.44
CA ALA A 6 -0.10 -107.48 -6.47
C ALA A 6 0.86 -106.62 -5.58
N ARG A 7 0.85 -105.35 -5.97
CA ARG A 7 0.89 -104.05 -5.23
C ARG A 7 0.44 -104.05 -3.75
N VAL A 8 1.23 -103.41 -2.86
CA VAL A 8 0.78 -102.57 -1.71
C VAL A 8 1.78 -101.40 -1.53
N ALA A 9 1.23 -100.22 -1.24
CA ALA A 9 1.88 -98.92 -1.26
C ALA A 9 2.60 -98.52 0.05
N ARG A 10 3.64 -97.68 -0.06
CA ARG A 10 3.98 -96.66 0.95
C ARG A 10 4.56 -95.41 0.28
N ARG A 11 3.84 -94.30 0.42
CA ARG A 11 4.23 -92.93 0.04
C ARG A 11 5.40 -92.46 0.91
N THR A 12 6.49 -92.04 0.29
CA THR A 12 7.58 -91.27 0.91
C THR A 12 7.36 -89.78 0.63
N GLY A 13 7.32 -88.97 1.69
CA GLY A 13 7.10 -87.52 1.61
C GLY A 13 8.35 -86.74 1.16
N PRO A 14 8.19 -85.49 0.68
CA PRO A 14 9.29 -84.67 0.22
C PRO A 14 10.01 -83.97 1.39
N ARG A 15 11.33 -83.79 1.23
CA ARG A 15 12.20 -83.02 2.13
C ARG A 15 11.84 -81.53 2.06
N LEU A 16 11.45 -80.94 3.19
CA LEU A 16 11.26 -79.49 3.36
C LEU A 16 12.63 -78.82 3.59
N ALA A 17 13.01 -77.93 2.67
CA ALA A 17 14.09 -76.98 2.87
C ALA A 17 13.62 -75.85 3.80
N THR A 18 14.46 -75.52 4.77
CA THR A 18 14.23 -74.47 5.77
C THR A 18 14.22 -73.09 5.12
N LEU A 19 13.04 -72.50 4.96
CA LEU A 19 12.88 -71.08 4.60
C LEU A 19 13.19 -70.21 5.82
N VAL A 20 14.33 -69.52 5.77
CA VAL A 20 14.65 -68.42 6.69
C VAL A 20 13.60 -67.32 6.52
N ARG A 21 12.85 -67.03 7.58
CA ARG A 21 11.93 -65.88 7.62
C ARG A 21 12.73 -64.59 7.45
N PRO A 22 12.33 -63.65 6.57
CA PRO A 22 12.90 -62.31 6.60
C PRO A 22 12.46 -61.65 7.92
N SER A 23 13.45 -61.20 8.70
CA SER A 23 13.25 -60.28 9.81
C SER A 23 12.62 -59.00 9.25
N ARG A 24 11.32 -58.81 9.52
CA ARG A 24 10.67 -57.52 9.28
C ARG A 24 11.45 -56.45 10.04
N PRO A 25 11.85 -55.33 9.42
CA PRO A 25 12.39 -54.21 10.18
C PRO A 25 11.31 -53.80 11.19
N ARG A 26 11.65 -53.86 12.49
CA ARG A 26 10.87 -53.21 13.52
C ARG A 26 10.98 -51.70 13.28
N PHE A 27 10.12 -51.17 12.42
CA PHE A 27 9.79 -49.75 12.50
C PHE A 27 9.19 -49.56 13.89
N ARG A 28 9.93 -48.88 14.78
CA ARG A 28 9.34 -48.31 15.99
C ARG A 28 8.16 -47.47 15.49
N THR A 29 6.95 -47.91 15.77
CA THR A 29 5.75 -47.10 15.59
C THR A 29 5.88 -45.94 16.55
N LEU A 30 6.46 -44.83 16.06
CA LEU A 30 6.41 -43.57 16.74
C LEU A 30 4.92 -43.27 16.96
N ARG A 31 4.52 -43.13 18.22
CA ARG A 31 3.12 -42.85 18.56
C ARG A 31 2.78 -41.48 17.95
N THR A 32 1.56 -41.29 17.47
CA THR A 32 1.09 -40.08 16.76
C THR A 32 1.50 -38.77 17.45
N TRP A 33 1.55 -38.73 18.78
CA TRP A 33 2.00 -37.56 19.56
C TRP A 33 3.46 -37.15 19.28
N GLN A 34 4.35 -38.10 18.96
CA GLN A 34 5.76 -37.82 18.66
C GLN A 34 5.90 -37.10 17.32
N TYR A 35 5.06 -37.41 16.33
CA TYR A 35 4.99 -36.67 15.07
C TYR A 35 4.45 -35.26 15.28
N THR A 36 3.40 -35.11 16.09
CA THR A 36 2.85 -33.79 16.45
C THR A 36 3.90 -32.92 17.15
N VAL A 37 4.63 -33.49 18.11
CA VAL A 37 5.71 -32.78 18.82
C VAL A 37 6.87 -32.43 17.89
N CYS A 38 7.31 -33.35 17.03
CA CYS A 38 8.37 -33.06 16.05
C CYS A 38 7.95 -31.99 15.03
N ALA A 39 6.71 -32.04 14.53
CA ALA A 39 6.19 -31.05 13.59
C ALA A 39 6.02 -29.67 14.26
N ALA A 40 5.52 -29.63 15.50
CA ALA A 40 5.38 -28.38 16.26
C ALA A 40 6.74 -27.75 16.59
N THR A 41 7.72 -28.57 17.00
CA THR A 41 9.09 -28.08 17.29
C THR A 41 9.81 -27.62 16.02
N ALA A 42 9.68 -28.34 14.90
CA ALA A 42 10.20 -27.90 13.62
C ALA A 42 9.52 -26.60 13.14
N GLY A 43 8.19 -26.48 13.32
CA GLY A 43 7.44 -25.26 13.01
C GLY A 43 7.87 -24.06 13.85
N LEU A 44 8.07 -24.25 15.16
CA LEU A 44 8.60 -23.23 16.08
C LEU A 44 10.03 -22.84 15.72
N ALA A 45 10.89 -23.80 15.39
CA ALA A 45 12.28 -23.53 14.98
C ALA A 45 12.35 -22.78 13.65
N LEU A 46 11.50 -23.13 12.67
CA LEU A 46 11.38 -22.41 11.41
C LEU A 46 10.82 -20.98 11.62
N ALA A 47 9.82 -20.82 12.47
CA ALA A 47 9.27 -19.50 12.81
C ALA A 47 10.33 -18.63 13.52
N ALA A 48 11.05 -19.17 14.49
CA ALA A 48 12.14 -18.49 15.17
C ALA A 48 13.28 -18.14 14.20
N GLY A 49 13.64 -19.05 13.30
CA GLY A 49 14.61 -18.81 12.22
C GLY A 49 14.17 -17.68 11.27
N ALA A 50 12.91 -17.68 10.84
CA ALA A 50 12.39 -16.64 9.95
C ALA A 50 12.32 -15.27 10.65
N VAL A 51 11.94 -15.22 11.93
CA VAL A 51 11.93 -13.98 12.73
C VAL A 51 13.34 -13.46 12.98
N THR A 52 14.31 -14.33 13.28
CA THR A 52 15.70 -13.92 13.49
C THR A 52 16.36 -13.40 12.20
N VAL A 53 16.07 -14.00 11.05
CA VAL A 53 16.58 -13.54 9.74
C VAL A 53 15.91 -12.24 9.29
N ALA A 54 14.61 -12.07 9.53
CA ALA A 54 13.90 -10.85 9.11
C ALA A 54 14.13 -9.66 10.07
N GLY A 55 14.55 -9.94 11.30
CA GLY A 55 14.72 -8.94 12.36
C GLY A 55 13.40 -8.52 13.02
N PRO A 56 13.47 -7.73 14.10
CA PRO A 56 12.29 -7.20 14.77
C PRO A 56 11.50 -6.25 13.86
N TRP A 57 10.21 -6.14 14.15
CA TRP A 57 9.38 -5.03 13.67
C TRP A 57 9.69 -3.79 14.50
N ASP A 58 9.79 -2.64 13.85
CA ASP A 58 9.82 -1.35 14.56
C ASP A 58 8.40 -0.84 14.87
N ALA A 59 8.33 0.31 15.53
CA ALA A 59 7.07 0.95 15.92
C ALA A 59 6.21 1.36 14.70
N ASP A 60 6.82 1.43 13.52
CA ASP A 60 6.19 1.81 12.25
C ASP A 60 5.74 0.59 11.44
N GLY A 61 5.85 -0.62 12.00
CA GLY A 61 5.41 -1.83 11.33
C GLY A 61 6.32 -2.22 10.17
N GLN A 62 7.61 -1.90 10.23
CA GLN A 62 8.61 -2.31 9.24
C GLN A 62 9.59 -3.33 9.81
N ARG A 63 9.98 -4.35 9.02
CA ARG A 63 11.04 -5.29 9.41
C ARG A 63 12.43 -4.76 9.09
N THR A 64 13.41 -5.11 9.93
CA THR A 64 14.83 -4.72 9.71
C THR A 64 15.34 -5.14 8.33
N ALA A 65 15.11 -6.39 7.92
CA ALA A 65 15.55 -6.89 6.62
C ALA A 65 14.87 -6.19 5.43
N GLU A 66 13.65 -5.69 5.60
CA GLU A 66 12.95 -4.92 4.56
C GLU A 66 13.56 -3.52 4.42
N ARG A 67 13.89 -2.86 5.54
CA ARG A 67 14.62 -1.60 5.54
C ARG A 67 15.98 -1.73 4.87
N ASP A 68 16.75 -2.75 5.23
CA ASP A 68 18.09 -2.99 4.64
C ASP A 68 18.00 -3.23 3.12
N ARG A 69 16.98 -3.98 2.69
CA ARG A 69 16.71 -4.21 1.27
C ARG A 69 16.30 -2.92 0.56
N ALA A 70 15.43 -2.09 1.15
CA ALA A 70 15.03 -0.82 0.57
C ALA A 70 16.23 0.12 0.39
N ALA A 71 17.09 0.24 1.40
CA ALA A 71 18.32 1.01 1.35
C ALA A 71 19.30 0.48 0.27
N ALA A 72 19.30 -0.84 0.01
CA ALA A 72 20.09 -1.42 -1.07
C ALA A 72 19.57 -1.05 -2.47
N LEU A 73 18.25 -0.99 -2.64
CA LEU A 73 17.62 -0.60 -3.90
C LEU A 73 17.83 0.89 -4.21
N GLU A 74 17.79 1.77 -3.20
CA GLU A 74 18.05 3.20 -3.37
C GLU A 74 19.48 3.49 -3.84
N ARG A 75 20.47 2.72 -3.39
CA ARG A 75 21.86 2.84 -3.87
C ARG A 75 22.04 2.55 -5.35
N THR A 76 21.06 1.93 -6.01
CA THR A 76 21.08 1.69 -7.47
C THR A 76 20.33 2.72 -8.29
N GLY A 77 19.69 3.72 -7.66
CA GLY A 77 18.81 4.68 -8.31
C GLY A 77 18.81 6.06 -7.67
N GLY A 78 19.98 6.58 -7.29
CA GLY A 78 20.11 7.96 -6.83
C GLY A 78 19.67 8.94 -7.93
N THR A 79 18.58 9.66 -7.68
CA THR A 79 18.15 10.80 -8.49
C THR A 79 19.18 11.93 -8.33
N ASP A 80 20.09 12.05 -9.29
CA ASP A 80 20.87 13.27 -9.47
C ASP A 80 19.91 14.41 -9.85
N HIS A 81 19.72 15.37 -8.95
CA HIS A 81 19.17 16.67 -9.30
C HIS A 81 20.28 17.53 -9.88
N GLY A 82 20.65 17.28 -11.13
CA GLY A 82 21.68 18.03 -11.85
C GLY A 82 21.35 18.17 -13.33
N SER A 83 21.09 19.40 -13.77
CA SER A 83 20.95 19.73 -15.19
C SER A 83 22.23 19.44 -15.97
N ARG A 84 22.09 18.96 -17.21
CA ARG A 84 23.14 18.68 -18.22
C ARG A 84 24.34 19.65 -18.21
N ALA A 85 25.56 19.08 -18.24
CA ALA A 85 26.64 19.44 -19.18
C ALA A 85 27.79 18.39 -19.12
N ASP A 86 28.63 18.39 -20.15
CA ASP A 86 29.50 17.31 -20.62
C ASP A 86 30.77 16.96 -19.81
N SER A 87 31.14 15.67 -19.89
CA SER A 87 32.50 15.10 -19.97
C SER A 87 33.45 15.04 -18.76
N VAL A 88 34.09 13.84 -18.66
CA VAL A 88 35.49 13.52 -18.24
C VAL A 88 35.65 12.55 -17.04
N THR A 89 36.06 11.32 -17.42
CA THR A 89 36.93 10.29 -16.79
C THR A 89 36.77 9.79 -15.35
N ALA A 90 36.94 8.47 -15.24
CA ALA A 90 37.04 7.66 -14.03
C ALA A 90 38.21 8.05 -13.11
N GLU A 91 37.93 8.26 -11.82
CA GLU A 91 38.45 7.51 -10.67
C GLU A 91 37.89 8.16 -9.39
N GLY A 92 37.41 7.34 -8.45
CA GLY A 92 36.90 7.77 -7.15
C GLY A 92 35.41 7.54 -6.96
N VAL A 93 35.06 6.43 -6.31
CA VAL A 93 33.71 6.19 -5.78
C VAL A 93 33.38 7.36 -4.83
N PRO A 94 32.31 8.14 -5.05
CA PRO A 94 31.85 9.09 -4.05
C PRO A 94 31.40 8.27 -2.84
N GLY A 95 31.99 8.56 -1.67
CA GLY A 95 31.50 8.01 -0.42
C GLY A 95 30.01 8.34 -0.23
N PRO A 96 29.28 7.61 0.63
CA PRO A 96 27.91 7.96 0.95
C PRO A 96 27.84 9.45 1.27
N ALA A 97 26.92 10.17 0.61
CA ALA A 97 26.64 11.54 0.99
C ALA A 97 26.39 11.52 2.51
N PRO A 98 27.14 12.30 3.31
CA PRO A 98 26.85 12.38 4.73
C PRO A 98 25.36 12.73 4.83
N SER A 99 24.64 12.06 5.74
CA SER A 99 23.29 12.48 6.10
C SER A 99 23.31 13.98 6.19
N ALA A 100 22.45 14.66 5.42
CA ALA A 100 22.38 16.11 5.48
C ALA A 100 22.34 16.47 6.96
N GLY A 101 23.37 17.17 7.42
CA GLY A 101 23.40 17.64 8.79
C GLY A 101 22.10 18.40 9.05
N PRO A 102 21.61 18.42 10.30
CA PRO A 102 20.39 19.15 10.60
C PRO A 102 20.47 20.53 9.95
N VAL A 103 19.44 20.89 9.18
CA VAL A 103 19.33 22.20 8.49
C VAL A 103 19.23 23.36 9.49
N LEU A 104 19.39 23.06 10.77
CA LEU A 104 19.83 23.97 11.81
C LEU A 104 21.08 23.37 12.47
N THR A 105 22.26 23.80 12.03
CA THR A 105 23.45 23.73 12.87
C THR A 105 23.13 24.48 14.15
N GLY A 106 23.18 23.79 15.29
CA GLY A 106 23.16 24.44 16.59
C GLY A 106 24.30 25.47 16.61
N LEU A 107 23.93 26.75 16.63
CA LEU A 107 24.85 27.87 16.81
C LEU A 107 25.33 27.86 18.26
N ASP A 108 26.23 26.93 18.57
CA ASP A 108 27.07 27.02 19.75
C ASP A 108 28.26 27.94 19.41
N GLY A 109 28.19 29.17 19.91
CA GLY A 109 29.37 30.04 19.97
C GLY A 109 29.23 31.42 19.35
N ALA A 110 28.24 32.22 19.78
CA ALA A 110 28.44 33.63 20.08
C ALA A 110 27.17 34.17 20.74
N THR A 111 27.33 34.64 21.98
CA THR A 111 26.34 35.32 22.79
C THR A 111 25.81 36.57 22.09
N ASN A 112 24.77 36.39 21.28
CA ASN A 112 23.76 37.42 21.05
C ASN A 112 22.43 36.72 21.24
N THR A 113 21.83 36.96 22.40
CA THR A 113 20.52 36.45 22.80
C THR A 113 19.48 36.86 21.76
N VAL A 114 19.26 36.02 20.75
CA VAL A 114 17.96 35.95 20.10
C VAL A 114 17.06 35.46 21.21
N LYS A 115 16.26 36.39 21.72
CA LYS A 115 15.23 36.15 22.73
C LYS A 115 14.52 34.88 22.29
N SER A 116 14.70 33.77 23.01
CA SER A 116 13.80 32.64 22.87
C SER A 116 12.40 33.24 22.83
N ALA A 117 11.58 32.82 21.87
CA ALA A 117 10.14 33.02 22.02
C ALA A 117 9.85 32.68 23.48
N PRO A 118 9.19 33.59 24.24
CA PRO A 118 9.02 33.37 25.66
C PRO A 118 8.58 31.92 25.83
N ALA A 119 9.05 31.24 26.88
CA ALA A 119 8.26 30.18 27.46
C ALA A 119 6.95 30.83 27.98
N GLY A 120 6.15 31.32 27.04
CA GLY A 120 4.83 31.79 27.24
C GLY A 120 4.12 30.54 27.66
N LYS A 121 3.60 30.57 28.89
CA LYS A 121 2.43 29.77 29.27
C LYS A 121 1.63 29.57 27.99
N SER A 122 1.45 28.33 27.56
CA SER A 122 0.52 28.02 26.48
C SER A 122 -0.81 28.64 26.89
N VAL A 123 -1.10 29.84 26.37
CA VAL A 123 -2.41 30.44 26.53
C VAL A 123 -3.25 29.58 25.61
N GLY A 124 -3.79 28.50 26.17
CA GLY A 124 -4.59 27.55 25.42
C GLY A 124 -5.65 28.32 24.65
N ILE A 125 -5.84 28.01 23.37
CA ILE A 125 -7.05 28.43 22.68
C ILE A 125 -8.21 27.92 23.53
N SER A 126 -8.98 28.85 24.09
CA SER A 126 -10.22 28.45 24.74
C SER A 126 -11.11 27.84 23.66
N GLY A 127 -11.65 26.64 23.89
CA GLY A 127 -12.60 26.03 22.95
C GLY A 127 -13.81 26.94 22.65
N THR A 128 -14.10 27.91 23.52
CA THR A 128 -15.08 28.99 23.29
C THR A 128 -14.72 29.91 22.11
N ALA A 129 -13.43 30.18 21.87
CA ALA A 129 -12.97 30.97 20.74
C ALA A 129 -13.15 30.21 19.41
N VAL A 130 -12.75 28.94 19.35
CA VAL A 130 -12.98 28.08 18.18
C VAL A 130 -14.48 27.91 17.91
N THR A 131 -15.29 27.73 18.96
CA THR A 131 -16.74 27.63 18.84
C THR A 131 -17.36 28.90 18.25
N ARG A 132 -16.93 30.09 18.72
CA ARG A 132 -17.43 31.37 18.20
C ARG A 132 -17.05 31.57 16.74
N LEU A 133 -15.86 31.12 16.35
CA LEU A 133 -15.36 31.20 14.99
C LEU A 133 -16.11 30.26 14.03
N LEU A 134 -16.18 28.96 14.38
CA LEU A 134 -16.70 27.93 13.48
C LEU A 134 -18.22 27.83 13.48
N GLY A 135 -18.89 28.19 14.59
CA GLY A 135 -20.34 28.02 14.75
C GLY A 135 -21.16 28.65 13.61
N PRO A 136 -20.91 29.91 13.21
CA PRO A 136 -21.60 30.54 12.08
C PRO A 136 -21.22 29.92 10.72
N LEU A 137 -19.95 29.59 10.50
CA LEU A 137 -19.45 29.05 9.22
C LEU A 137 -20.04 27.67 8.94
N LEU A 138 -20.08 26.81 9.95
CA LEU A 138 -20.69 25.49 9.85
C LEU A 138 -22.20 25.57 9.60
N LYS A 139 -22.88 26.69 9.92
CA LYS A 139 -24.31 26.88 9.65
C LYS A 139 -24.62 27.26 8.19
N ALA A 140 -23.61 27.47 7.34
CA ALA A 140 -23.81 27.82 5.94
C ALA A 140 -24.77 26.82 5.25
N PRO A 141 -25.84 27.28 4.57
CA PRO A 141 -26.81 26.39 3.91
C PRO A 141 -26.18 25.44 2.88
N ALA A 142 -25.09 25.88 2.23
CA ALA A 142 -24.36 25.08 1.26
C ALA A 142 -23.78 23.78 1.83
N LEU A 143 -23.53 23.71 3.14
CA LEU A 143 -23.00 22.52 3.83
C LEU A 143 -24.06 21.44 4.08
N GLY A 144 -25.26 21.56 3.50
CA GLY A 144 -26.32 20.58 3.65
C GLY A 144 -26.95 20.57 5.05
N SER A 145 -27.85 19.61 5.27
CA SER A 145 -28.62 19.49 6.52
C SER A 145 -27.88 18.73 7.61
N THR A 146 -26.91 17.89 7.24
CA THR A 146 -26.15 17.05 8.17
C THR A 146 -24.68 17.40 8.09
N ARG A 147 -24.08 17.74 9.23
CA ARG A 147 -22.70 18.25 9.31
C ARG A 147 -22.04 17.87 10.62
N THR A 148 -20.80 17.44 10.54
CA THR A 148 -19.95 17.14 11.70
C THR A 148 -18.61 17.85 11.56
N ALA A 149 -18.03 18.22 12.69
CA ALA A 149 -16.78 18.96 12.71
C ALA A 149 -16.02 18.68 14.01
N VAL A 150 -14.71 18.48 13.88
CA VAL A 150 -13.78 18.34 15.01
C VAL A 150 -12.52 19.13 14.72
N VAL A 151 -11.97 19.78 15.75
CA VAL A 151 -10.65 20.43 15.73
C VAL A 151 -9.86 19.99 16.95
N VAL A 152 -8.61 19.58 16.75
CA VAL A 152 -7.70 19.07 17.78
C VAL A 152 -6.37 19.81 17.68
N ASP A 153 -5.83 20.21 18.83
CA ASP A 153 -4.44 20.65 18.94
C ASP A 153 -3.52 19.43 18.81
N VAL A 154 -2.65 19.41 17.79
CA VAL A 154 -1.86 18.21 17.46
C VAL A 154 -0.81 17.91 18.51
N ALA A 155 -0.20 18.94 19.10
CA ALA A 155 0.88 18.77 20.08
C ALA A 155 0.37 18.16 21.39
N THR A 156 -0.84 18.51 21.81
CA THR A 156 -1.42 18.06 23.08
C THR A 156 -2.45 16.93 22.93
N GLY A 157 -2.95 16.70 21.71
CA GLY A 157 -4.12 15.84 21.46
C GLY A 157 -5.44 16.39 22.00
N SER A 158 -5.47 17.64 22.48
CA SER A 158 -6.66 18.23 23.11
C SER A 158 -7.69 18.63 22.05
N ARG A 159 -8.92 18.13 22.19
CA ARG A 159 -10.05 18.56 21.35
C ARG A 159 -10.46 19.98 21.70
N LEU A 160 -10.26 20.91 20.76
CA LEU A 160 -10.62 22.32 20.89
C LEU A 160 -12.05 22.61 20.45
N TYR A 161 -12.59 21.81 19.53
CA TYR A 161 -13.96 21.93 19.05
C TYR A 161 -14.53 20.56 18.65
N GLY A 162 -15.84 20.38 18.83
CA GLY A 162 -16.56 19.20 18.38
C GLY A 162 -18.06 19.46 18.22
N SER A 163 -18.60 19.10 17.05
CA SER A 163 -20.03 19.08 16.75
C SER A 163 -20.35 17.79 16.00
N GLY A 164 -21.18 16.92 16.57
CA GLY A 164 -21.45 15.59 15.99
C GLY A 164 -20.18 14.74 15.84
N ALA A 165 -19.22 14.88 16.76
CA ALA A 165 -17.86 14.34 16.62
C ALA A 165 -17.83 12.83 16.31
N ASP A 166 -18.73 12.07 16.95
CA ASP A 166 -18.86 10.62 16.82
C ASP A 166 -20.03 10.21 15.90
N THR A 167 -20.67 11.17 15.24
CA THR A 167 -21.70 10.89 14.23
C THR A 167 -21.01 10.47 12.93
N ALA A 168 -21.24 9.24 12.51
CA ALA A 168 -20.61 8.69 11.33
C ALA A 168 -21.36 9.11 10.06
N LEU A 169 -20.63 9.58 9.05
CA LEU A 169 -21.15 10.00 7.75
C LEU A 169 -20.36 9.33 6.63
N THR A 170 -20.92 9.33 5.42
CA THR A 170 -20.19 8.94 4.21
C THR A 170 -18.99 9.88 4.02
N PRO A 171 -17.74 9.37 4.04
CA PRO A 171 -16.54 10.21 4.06
C PRO A 171 -16.08 10.67 2.68
N ALA A 172 -16.52 10.02 1.60
CA ALA A 172 -15.90 10.12 0.29
C ALA A 172 -14.36 9.88 0.38
N SER A 173 -13.56 10.51 -0.48
CA SER A 173 -12.09 10.32 -0.51
C SER A 173 -11.32 10.71 0.76
N THR A 174 -11.96 11.19 1.83
CA THR A 174 -11.28 11.27 3.14
C THR A 174 -11.03 9.88 3.75
N THR A 175 -11.69 8.81 3.27
CA THR A 175 -11.34 7.39 3.57
C THR A 175 -9.87 7.10 3.30
N LYS A 176 -9.27 7.73 2.28
CA LYS A 176 -7.86 7.48 1.92
C LYS A 176 -6.86 7.82 3.04
N ILE A 177 -7.21 8.69 3.97
CA ILE A 177 -6.38 8.95 5.17
C ILE A 177 -6.29 7.68 6.03
N ALA A 178 -7.42 7.01 6.25
CA ALA A 178 -7.49 5.75 6.99
C ALA A 178 -6.73 4.63 6.26
N THR A 179 -6.93 4.49 4.95
CA THR A 179 -6.22 3.52 4.11
C THR A 179 -4.70 3.75 4.14
N ALA A 180 -4.25 5.01 4.08
CA ALA A 180 -2.83 5.37 4.16
C ALA A 180 -2.21 4.96 5.50
N VAL A 181 -2.87 5.32 6.62
CA VAL A 181 -2.39 4.95 7.96
C VAL A 181 -2.36 3.43 8.13
N ALA A 182 -3.39 2.72 7.67
CA ALA A 182 -3.46 1.27 7.77
C ALA A 182 -2.35 0.57 6.96
N ALA A 183 -2.13 1.00 5.71
CA ALA A 183 -1.10 0.43 4.84
C ALA A 183 0.31 0.68 5.42
N LEU A 184 0.61 1.90 5.87
CA LEU A 184 1.91 2.20 6.49
C LEU A 184 2.12 1.42 7.79
N SER A 185 1.07 1.29 8.62
CA SER A 185 1.13 0.50 9.87
C SER A 185 1.34 -0.99 9.62
N ALA A 186 0.80 -1.53 8.53
CA ALA A 186 0.90 -2.95 8.21
C ALA A 186 2.20 -3.34 7.52
N LEU A 187 2.71 -2.48 6.62
CA LEU A 187 3.83 -2.80 5.73
C LEU A 187 5.11 -2.00 6.03
N GLY A 188 5.01 -0.84 6.66
CA GLY A 188 6.12 0.10 6.85
C GLY A 188 6.39 1.02 5.65
N PRO A 189 6.99 2.20 5.86
CA PRO A 189 7.13 3.23 4.84
C PRO A 189 8.06 2.86 3.67
N ASP A 190 9.08 2.03 3.89
CA ASP A 190 10.03 1.66 2.82
C ASP A 190 9.62 0.36 2.09
N HIS A 191 8.45 -0.21 2.40
CA HIS A 191 7.94 -1.37 1.69
C HIS A 191 7.82 -1.09 0.19
N ARG A 192 8.13 -2.09 -0.63
CA ARG A 192 8.01 -1.99 -2.09
C ARG A 192 7.28 -3.21 -2.65
N ILE A 193 6.32 -2.95 -3.50
CA ILE A 193 5.50 -3.97 -4.15
C ILE A 193 6.26 -4.48 -5.38
N THR A 194 6.43 -5.79 -5.51
CA THR A 194 7.29 -6.39 -6.55
C THR A 194 6.47 -7.05 -7.64
N THR A 195 6.69 -6.64 -8.90
CA THR A 195 6.22 -7.36 -10.08
C THR A 195 7.36 -8.21 -10.62
N ARG A 196 7.09 -9.48 -10.96
CA ARG A 196 8.13 -10.43 -11.36
C ARG A 196 7.76 -11.20 -12.61
N VAL A 197 8.78 -11.70 -13.29
CA VAL A 197 8.63 -12.61 -14.43
C VAL A 197 9.35 -13.89 -14.09
N VAL A 198 8.69 -15.02 -14.29
CA VAL A 198 9.21 -16.34 -13.96
C VAL A 198 9.17 -17.29 -15.15
N LEU A 199 10.03 -18.30 -15.15
CA LEU A 199 10.07 -19.39 -16.11
C LEU A 199 9.65 -20.70 -15.43
N GLU A 200 8.68 -21.40 -16.01
CA GLU A 200 8.26 -22.71 -15.53
C GLU A 200 9.33 -23.78 -15.84
N PRO A 201 9.72 -24.62 -14.86
CA PRO A 201 10.81 -25.56 -15.06
C PRO A 201 10.49 -26.63 -16.10
N GLY A 202 11.43 -26.88 -17.02
CA GLY A 202 11.28 -27.89 -18.07
C GLY A 202 10.30 -27.51 -19.17
N THR A 203 9.82 -26.26 -19.18
CA THR A 203 8.93 -25.74 -20.22
C THR A 203 9.56 -24.50 -20.88
N ARG A 204 8.80 -23.85 -21.77
CA ARG A 204 9.09 -22.51 -22.29
C ARG A 204 7.98 -21.52 -21.91
N GLU A 205 7.24 -21.84 -20.85
CA GLU A 205 6.20 -20.96 -20.33
C GLU A 205 6.82 -19.92 -19.41
N VAL A 206 6.65 -18.65 -19.78
CA VAL A 206 7.04 -17.50 -18.98
C VAL A 206 5.77 -16.86 -18.42
N VAL A 207 5.74 -16.63 -17.11
CA VAL A 207 4.60 -16.05 -16.42
C VAL A 207 4.94 -14.66 -15.90
N LEU A 208 4.20 -13.65 -16.34
CA LEU A 208 4.21 -12.31 -15.76
C LEU A 208 3.32 -12.30 -14.51
N VAL A 209 3.92 -12.19 -13.33
CA VAL A 209 3.23 -12.31 -12.04
C VAL A 209 2.99 -10.92 -11.46
N GLY A 210 1.71 -10.55 -11.34
CA GLY A 210 1.30 -9.29 -10.75
C GLY A 210 1.51 -9.27 -9.23
N GLY A 211 2.27 -8.29 -8.74
CA GLY A 211 2.48 -8.07 -7.30
C GLY A 211 1.44 -7.15 -6.64
N GLY A 212 0.61 -6.50 -7.45
CA GLY A 212 -0.32 -5.45 -6.99
C GLY A 212 0.30 -4.06 -6.90
N ASP A 213 1.39 -3.81 -7.63
CA ASP A 213 2.00 -2.48 -7.73
C ASP A 213 1.12 -1.56 -8.57
N PRO A 214 0.48 -0.53 -7.97
CA PRO A 214 -0.40 0.37 -8.72
C PRO A 214 0.37 1.40 -9.55
N THR A 215 1.70 1.46 -9.41
CA THR A 215 2.58 2.42 -10.11
C THR A 215 3.31 1.82 -11.30
N LEU A 216 3.09 0.53 -11.60
CA LEU A 216 3.74 -0.11 -12.75
C LEU A 216 3.36 0.63 -14.04
N THR A 217 4.37 1.11 -14.78
CA THR A 217 4.16 1.94 -15.98
C THR A 217 4.70 1.30 -17.26
N ALA A 218 3.96 1.49 -18.36
CA ALA A 218 4.40 1.14 -19.70
C ALA A 218 4.93 2.36 -20.50
N HIS A 219 4.97 3.54 -19.89
CA HIS A 219 5.56 4.74 -20.48
C HIS A 219 7.07 4.56 -20.74
N LYS A 220 7.60 5.33 -21.69
CA LYS A 220 9.02 5.26 -22.07
C LYS A 220 9.92 5.82 -20.96
N ASP A 221 9.52 6.95 -20.40
CA ASP A 221 10.09 7.48 -19.18
C ASP A 221 9.26 6.96 -18.01
N ALA A 222 9.92 6.29 -17.07
CA ALA A 222 9.26 5.71 -15.91
C ALA A 222 9.12 6.71 -14.75
N ALA A 223 9.83 7.85 -14.78
CA ALA A 223 9.78 8.87 -13.74
C ALA A 223 9.93 8.31 -12.30
N GLY A 224 10.82 7.33 -12.12
CA GLY A 224 11.09 6.67 -10.83
C GLY A 224 10.11 5.55 -10.45
N TRP A 225 9.10 5.25 -11.28
CA TRP A 225 8.17 4.13 -11.05
C TRP A 225 8.72 2.81 -11.59
N ALA A 226 8.10 1.70 -11.17
CA ALA A 226 8.40 0.39 -11.72
C ALA A 226 8.08 0.35 -13.23
N SER A 227 9.03 -0.09 -14.05
CA SER A 227 8.90 -0.03 -15.51
C SER A 227 8.64 -1.41 -16.11
N LEU A 228 7.51 -1.57 -16.80
CA LEU A 228 7.17 -2.78 -17.55
C LEU A 228 8.15 -3.03 -18.71
N ARG A 229 8.71 -1.96 -19.29
CA ARG A 229 9.75 -2.04 -20.34
C ARG A 229 11.07 -2.56 -19.79
N THR A 230 11.48 -2.09 -18.61
CA THR A 230 12.68 -2.59 -17.93
C THR A 230 12.51 -4.06 -17.58
N LEU A 231 11.34 -4.43 -17.05
CA LEU A 231 11.01 -5.82 -16.75
C LEU A 231 11.11 -6.72 -18.00
N ALA A 232 10.61 -6.24 -19.16
CA ALA A 232 10.69 -6.97 -20.42
C ALA A 232 12.13 -7.10 -20.93
N THR A 233 12.92 -6.03 -20.84
CA THR A 233 14.32 -6.00 -21.27
C THR A 233 15.18 -6.98 -20.48
N GLU A 234 15.08 -6.97 -19.15
CA GLU A 234 15.83 -7.90 -18.30
C GLU A 234 15.34 -9.34 -18.46
N THR A 235 14.04 -9.55 -18.69
CA THR A 235 13.50 -10.87 -19.04
C THR A 235 14.12 -11.37 -20.34
N ALA A 236 14.15 -10.55 -21.39
CA ALA A 236 14.70 -10.92 -22.69
C ALA A 236 16.20 -11.24 -22.62
N LYS A 237 16.95 -10.51 -21.80
CA LYS A 237 18.36 -10.79 -21.51
C LYS A 237 18.54 -12.15 -20.84
N SER A 238 17.74 -12.45 -19.80
CA SER A 238 17.77 -13.74 -19.09
C SER A 238 17.41 -14.91 -20.02
N LEU A 239 16.39 -14.75 -20.87
CA LEU A 239 15.99 -15.76 -21.86
C LEU A 239 17.05 -15.96 -22.94
N THR A 240 17.66 -14.88 -23.43
CA THR A 240 18.70 -14.95 -24.47
C THR A 240 19.95 -15.67 -23.96
N ALA A 241 20.36 -15.42 -22.71
CA ALA A 241 21.47 -16.14 -22.09
C ALA A 241 21.23 -17.66 -22.00
N ARG A 242 19.96 -18.10 -22.02
CA ARG A 242 19.54 -19.50 -22.03
C ARG A 242 19.32 -20.06 -23.44
N GLY A 243 19.58 -19.27 -24.49
CA GLY A 243 19.29 -19.64 -25.88
C GLY A 243 17.79 -19.70 -26.22
N ILE A 244 16.92 -19.10 -25.39
CA ILE A 244 15.47 -19.10 -25.59
C ILE A 244 15.08 -17.81 -26.33
N LYS A 245 14.47 -17.97 -27.52
CA LYS A 245 13.98 -16.86 -28.36
C LYS A 245 12.47 -16.92 -28.65
N GLN A 246 11.82 -18.00 -28.25
CA GLN A 246 10.38 -18.18 -28.40
C GLN A 246 9.81 -18.81 -27.13
N ILE A 247 8.74 -18.22 -26.60
CA ILE A 247 8.09 -18.63 -25.35
C ILE A 247 6.57 -18.73 -25.52
N THR A 248 5.95 -19.49 -24.64
CA THR A 248 4.54 -19.31 -24.30
C THR A 248 4.48 -18.24 -23.21
N LEU A 249 3.72 -17.17 -23.44
CA LEU A 249 3.56 -16.11 -22.44
C LEU A 249 2.23 -16.28 -21.71
N SER A 250 2.30 -16.27 -20.39
CA SER A 250 1.14 -16.28 -19.50
C SER A 250 1.23 -15.13 -18.49
N TYR A 251 0.13 -14.84 -17.80
CA TYR A 251 0.11 -13.89 -16.68
C TYR A 251 -0.69 -14.44 -15.49
N ASP A 252 -0.21 -14.11 -14.29
CA ASP A 252 -0.76 -14.57 -13.02
C ASP A 252 -1.38 -13.40 -12.25
N THR A 253 -2.70 -13.47 -12.07
CA THR A 253 -3.48 -12.52 -11.28
C THR A 253 -4.05 -13.14 -9.99
N THR A 254 -3.58 -14.32 -9.60
CA THR A 254 -4.16 -15.09 -8.49
C THR A 254 -3.84 -14.52 -7.11
N LEU A 255 -3.04 -13.46 -7.03
CA LEU A 255 -2.75 -12.74 -5.79
C LEU A 255 -4.00 -12.06 -5.21
N TYR A 256 -4.87 -11.51 -6.06
CA TYR A 256 -6.13 -10.92 -5.61
C TYR A 256 -7.27 -11.93 -5.77
N SER A 257 -8.15 -11.96 -4.77
CA SER A 257 -9.35 -12.78 -4.76
C SER A 257 -10.60 -11.95 -5.06
N GLY A 258 -11.72 -12.64 -5.27
CA GLY A 258 -13.04 -12.00 -5.41
C GLY A 258 -13.20 -11.19 -6.71
N PRO A 259 -14.29 -10.43 -6.83
CA PRO A 259 -14.52 -9.58 -7.99
C PRO A 259 -13.54 -8.40 -8.01
N GLY A 260 -12.98 -8.11 -9.18
CA GLY A 260 -12.20 -6.88 -9.41
C GLY A 260 -13.05 -5.66 -9.76
N LEU A 261 -14.36 -5.83 -9.99
CA LEU A 261 -15.26 -4.73 -10.33
C LEU A 261 -15.82 -4.11 -9.04
N HIS A 262 -15.59 -2.80 -8.86
CA HIS A 262 -16.12 -2.05 -7.73
C HIS A 262 -17.66 -1.90 -7.82
N VAL A 263 -18.33 -1.71 -6.69
CA VAL A 263 -19.79 -1.50 -6.58
C VAL A 263 -20.30 -0.31 -7.41
N ILE A 264 -19.45 0.68 -7.70
CA ILE A 264 -19.82 1.82 -8.56
C ILE A 264 -19.87 1.46 -10.06
N GLY A 265 -19.57 0.21 -10.42
CA GLY A 265 -19.57 -0.28 -11.80
C GLY A 265 -18.39 0.21 -12.64
N VAL A 266 -18.48 0.02 -13.95
CA VAL A 266 -17.47 0.48 -14.91
C VAL A 266 -17.56 2.00 -15.03
N ASN A 267 -16.46 2.69 -14.77
CA ASN A 267 -16.39 4.16 -14.78
C ASN A 267 -14.95 4.64 -15.05
N GLU A 268 -14.76 5.96 -15.11
CA GLU A 268 -13.47 6.59 -15.44
C GLU A 268 -12.57 6.86 -14.22
N ASN A 269 -13.13 6.78 -13.01
CA ASN A 269 -12.44 7.09 -11.75
C ASN A 269 -11.66 5.90 -11.17
N LEU A 270 -11.96 4.66 -11.57
CA LEU A 270 -11.34 3.45 -11.03
C LEU A 270 -11.40 2.34 -12.09
N ALA A 271 -10.25 1.75 -12.42
CA ALA A 271 -10.20 0.58 -13.27
C ALA A 271 -10.68 -0.68 -12.53
N ARG A 272 -10.89 -1.78 -13.25
CA ARG A 272 -11.06 -3.09 -12.60
C ARG A 272 -9.80 -3.36 -11.76
N VAL A 273 -9.98 -3.56 -10.45
CA VAL A 273 -8.89 -3.80 -9.51
C VAL A 273 -8.24 -5.15 -9.86
N SER A 274 -6.93 -5.12 -10.11
CA SER A 274 -6.13 -6.26 -10.55
C SER A 274 -4.73 -6.17 -9.92
N PRO A 275 -4.08 -7.29 -9.58
CA PRO A 275 -2.70 -7.28 -9.10
C PRO A 275 -1.70 -7.04 -10.23
N LEU A 276 -2.15 -7.10 -11.48
CA LEU A 276 -1.37 -6.76 -12.67
C LEU A 276 -2.13 -5.67 -13.43
N THR A 277 -1.59 -4.46 -13.42
CA THR A 277 -2.11 -3.32 -14.18
C THR A 277 -0.93 -2.46 -14.58
N ALA A 278 -1.00 -1.84 -15.77
CA ALA A 278 -0.03 -0.85 -16.21
C ALA A 278 -0.74 0.48 -16.40
N ASP A 279 -0.17 1.56 -15.88
CA ASP A 279 -0.69 2.93 -15.99
C ASP A 279 -2.14 3.05 -15.48
N GLU A 280 -2.48 2.26 -14.45
CA GLU A 280 -3.82 2.12 -13.88
C GLU A 280 -4.91 1.82 -14.94
N GLY A 281 -4.53 1.16 -16.04
CA GLY A 281 -5.44 0.84 -17.13
C GLY A 281 -5.98 2.05 -17.89
N ARG A 282 -5.35 3.23 -17.80
CA ARG A 282 -5.75 4.42 -18.57
C ARG A 282 -5.53 4.19 -20.08
N THR A 283 -6.46 4.69 -20.90
CA THR A 283 -6.39 4.56 -22.36
C THR A 283 -5.61 5.70 -23.05
N ASN A 284 -5.11 6.67 -22.29
CA ASN A 284 -4.31 7.79 -22.79
C ASN A 284 -3.07 8.01 -21.89
N ALA A 285 -2.30 9.06 -22.14
CA ALA A 285 -1.09 9.38 -21.38
C ALA A 285 -1.34 10.22 -20.11
N SER A 286 -2.59 10.42 -19.69
CA SER A 286 -2.88 11.09 -18.43
C SER A 286 -2.36 10.25 -17.27
N VAL A 287 -1.83 10.92 -16.26
CA VAL A 287 -1.31 10.28 -15.03
C VAL A 287 -2.18 10.57 -13.81
N GLU A 288 -3.32 11.24 -13.99
CA GLU A 288 -4.28 11.56 -12.94
C GLU A 288 -5.66 11.84 -13.54
N GLY A 289 -6.66 11.92 -12.67
CA GLY A 289 -8.03 12.30 -13.03
C GLY A 289 -8.82 11.20 -13.75
N PRO A 290 -10.10 11.50 -14.06
CA PRO A 290 -10.99 10.57 -14.73
C PRO A 290 -10.58 10.39 -16.19
N VAL A 291 -10.34 9.14 -16.56
CA VAL A 291 -10.06 8.74 -17.94
C VAL A 291 -10.74 7.41 -18.20
N ARG A 292 -11.20 7.20 -19.43
CA ARG A 292 -11.64 5.88 -19.89
C ARG A 292 -10.58 4.82 -19.55
N ARG A 293 -11.05 3.73 -18.94
CA ARG A 293 -10.20 2.59 -18.56
C ARG A 293 -10.34 1.44 -19.55
N VAL A 294 -9.29 0.64 -19.68
CA VAL A 294 -9.34 -0.63 -20.41
C VAL A 294 -10.27 -1.62 -19.71
N GLY A 295 -10.89 -2.53 -20.47
CA GLY A 295 -11.85 -3.50 -19.91
C GLY A 295 -11.19 -4.59 -19.05
N ASP A 296 -9.97 -4.99 -19.40
CA ASP A 296 -9.17 -5.98 -18.68
C ASP A 296 -7.73 -5.43 -18.50
N PRO A 297 -7.43 -4.81 -17.34
CA PRO A 297 -6.11 -4.23 -17.08
C PRO A 297 -4.97 -5.25 -17.07
N ALA A 298 -5.23 -6.50 -16.67
CA ALA A 298 -4.19 -7.53 -16.64
C ALA A 298 -3.83 -8.00 -18.04
N ALA A 299 -4.84 -8.26 -18.88
CA ALA A 299 -4.62 -8.62 -20.27
C ALA A 299 -3.93 -7.49 -21.04
N ASP A 300 -4.34 -6.24 -20.83
CA ASP A 300 -3.69 -5.07 -21.45
C ASP A 300 -2.21 -4.94 -21.05
N ALA A 301 -1.90 -5.06 -19.76
CA ALA A 301 -0.51 -5.06 -19.27
C ALA A 301 0.31 -6.21 -19.87
N ALA A 302 -0.24 -7.42 -19.92
CA ALA A 302 0.43 -8.57 -20.51
C ALA A 302 0.67 -8.42 -22.02
N GLN A 303 -0.27 -7.80 -22.75
CA GLN A 303 -0.11 -7.50 -24.17
C GLN A 303 0.97 -6.44 -24.42
N LYS A 304 1.00 -5.36 -23.63
CA LYS A 304 2.08 -4.35 -23.67
C LYS A 304 3.44 -5.00 -23.40
N PHE A 305 3.52 -5.87 -22.38
CA PHE A 305 4.73 -6.62 -22.06
C PHE A 305 5.20 -7.53 -23.20
N ALA A 306 4.27 -8.24 -23.86
CA ALA A 306 4.56 -9.05 -25.04
C ALA A 306 5.16 -8.21 -26.19
N GLY A 307 4.61 -7.02 -26.42
CA GLY A 307 5.16 -6.06 -27.38
C GLY A 307 6.61 -5.67 -27.06
N PHE A 308 6.91 -5.35 -25.80
CA PHE A 308 8.27 -5.01 -25.38
C PHE A 308 9.24 -6.19 -25.45
N LEU A 309 8.78 -7.42 -25.20
CA LEU A 309 9.58 -8.62 -25.44
C LEU A 309 9.88 -8.81 -26.93
N ALA A 310 8.92 -8.56 -27.80
CA ALA A 310 9.11 -8.63 -29.25
C ALA A 310 10.14 -7.59 -29.74
N ASP A 311 10.06 -6.36 -29.23
CA ASP A 311 11.05 -5.31 -29.49
C ASP A 311 12.47 -5.74 -29.04
N ALA A 312 12.57 -6.53 -27.97
CA ALA A 312 13.81 -7.11 -27.46
C ALA A 312 14.19 -8.45 -28.14
N GLY A 313 13.50 -8.86 -29.20
CA GLY A 313 13.82 -10.05 -30.01
C GLY A 313 13.35 -11.39 -29.43
N ILE A 314 12.38 -11.39 -28.52
CA ILE A 314 11.73 -12.59 -27.98
C ILE A 314 10.31 -12.72 -28.57
N LYS A 315 10.04 -13.81 -29.29
CA LYS A 315 8.71 -14.11 -29.81
C LYS A 315 7.84 -14.75 -28.73
N THR A 316 6.58 -14.32 -28.62
CA THR A 316 5.63 -14.87 -27.65
C THR A 316 4.38 -15.40 -28.34
N SER A 317 3.69 -16.34 -27.69
CA SER A 317 2.25 -16.54 -27.94
C SER A 317 1.46 -15.30 -27.55
N SER A 318 0.18 -15.23 -27.95
CA SER A 318 -0.76 -14.32 -27.27
C SER A 318 -0.79 -14.65 -25.78
N PRO A 319 -0.74 -13.65 -24.87
CA PRO A 319 -0.76 -13.90 -23.43
C PRO A 319 -2.04 -14.60 -22.98
N GLY A 320 -1.91 -15.67 -22.20
CA GLY A 320 -3.03 -16.36 -21.52
C GLY A 320 -2.94 -16.28 -20.00
N THR A 321 -3.98 -16.69 -19.28
CA THR A 321 -3.93 -16.78 -17.82
C THR A 321 -3.25 -18.08 -17.37
N SER A 322 -2.32 -17.99 -16.42
CA SER A 322 -1.70 -19.16 -15.79
C SER A 322 -1.13 -18.77 -14.43
N LYS A 323 -1.21 -19.67 -13.46
CA LYS A 323 -0.63 -19.44 -12.12
C LYS A 323 0.81 -19.93 -12.10
N ALA A 324 1.73 -19.09 -11.65
CA ALA A 324 3.11 -19.48 -11.46
C ALA A 324 3.24 -20.59 -10.41
N SER A 325 3.97 -21.65 -10.72
CA SER A 325 4.25 -22.74 -9.79
C SER A 325 5.26 -22.33 -8.73
N GLY A 326 5.23 -23.01 -7.58
CA GLY A 326 6.21 -22.81 -6.52
C GLY A 326 7.65 -23.22 -6.89
N ARG A 327 7.86 -23.79 -8.09
CA ARG A 327 9.18 -24.18 -8.61
C ARG A 327 9.67 -23.24 -9.71
N ALA A 328 8.87 -22.27 -10.12
CA ALA A 328 9.21 -21.35 -11.20
C ALA A 328 10.45 -20.52 -10.85
N GLU A 329 11.35 -20.38 -11.83
CA GLU A 329 12.60 -19.65 -11.67
C GLU A 329 12.39 -18.17 -12.01
N THR A 330 12.88 -17.25 -11.18
CA THR A 330 12.74 -15.82 -11.47
C THR A 330 13.70 -15.39 -12.58
N LEU A 331 13.15 -14.80 -13.64
CA LEU A 331 13.92 -14.25 -14.76
C LEU A 331 14.27 -12.78 -14.54
N ALA A 332 13.31 -12.00 -14.03
CA ALA A 332 13.45 -10.57 -13.78
C ALA A 332 12.43 -10.08 -12.74
N THR A 333 12.74 -8.96 -12.10
CA THR A 333 11.86 -8.27 -11.14
C THR A 333 11.96 -6.77 -11.29
N VAL A 334 10.86 -6.06 -11.05
CA VAL A 334 10.84 -4.61 -10.79
C VAL A 334 10.07 -4.36 -9.51
N SER A 335 10.41 -3.28 -8.82
CA SER A 335 9.79 -2.91 -7.54
C SER A 335 9.25 -1.49 -7.63
N SER A 336 8.10 -1.25 -7.00
CA SER A 336 7.48 0.07 -6.87
C SER A 336 8.43 1.08 -6.19
N PRO A 337 8.12 2.39 -6.26
CA PRO A 337 8.58 3.37 -5.27
C PRO A 337 8.31 2.89 -3.82
N PRO A 338 8.97 3.46 -2.81
CA PRO A 338 8.67 3.10 -1.43
C PRO A 338 7.20 3.44 -1.11
N LEU A 339 6.58 2.69 -0.20
CA LEU A 339 5.18 2.83 0.14
C LEU A 339 4.83 4.25 0.60
N SER A 340 5.74 4.94 1.28
CA SER A 340 5.62 6.35 1.62
C SER A 340 5.32 7.24 0.39
N ALA A 341 6.07 7.08 -0.70
CA ALA A 341 5.86 7.83 -1.93
C ALA A 341 4.55 7.45 -2.64
N ILE A 342 4.15 6.17 -2.58
CA ILE A 342 2.86 5.71 -3.12
C ILE A 342 1.70 6.34 -2.34
N VAL A 343 1.80 6.40 -1.01
CA VAL A 343 0.83 7.05 -0.14
C VAL A 343 0.75 8.55 -0.41
N GLU A 344 1.89 9.23 -0.56
CA GLU A 344 1.92 10.66 -0.86
C GLU A 344 1.22 10.98 -2.19
N ARG A 345 1.50 10.19 -3.23
CA ARG A 345 0.82 10.29 -4.52
C ARG A 345 -0.67 10.04 -4.40
N MET A 346 -1.07 8.98 -3.69
CA MET A 346 -2.49 8.65 -3.46
C MET A 346 -3.25 9.82 -2.84
N LEU A 347 -2.70 10.39 -1.77
CA LEU A 347 -3.36 11.47 -1.03
C LEU A 347 -3.37 12.77 -1.84
N THR A 348 -2.26 13.10 -2.52
CA THR A 348 -2.11 14.32 -3.32
C THR A 348 -3.08 14.36 -4.50
N ASN A 349 -3.10 13.29 -5.31
CA ASN A 349 -3.90 13.22 -6.52
C ASN A 349 -5.30 12.61 -6.27
N SER A 350 -5.59 12.18 -5.04
CA SER A 350 -6.83 11.50 -4.68
C SER A 350 -7.08 10.21 -5.46
N ASP A 351 -6.02 9.46 -5.73
CA ASP A 351 -6.02 8.33 -6.65
C ASP A 351 -6.78 7.12 -6.08
N ASN A 352 -7.84 6.68 -6.77
CA ASN A 352 -8.67 5.55 -6.33
C ASN A 352 -8.02 4.21 -6.62
N ASP A 353 -7.31 4.09 -7.75
CA ASP A 353 -6.65 2.85 -8.17
C ASP A 353 -5.54 2.49 -7.17
N ILE A 354 -4.76 3.48 -6.74
CA ILE A 354 -3.77 3.30 -5.67
C ILE A 354 -4.45 2.95 -4.35
N ALA A 355 -5.54 3.63 -3.97
CA ALA A 355 -6.21 3.37 -2.71
C ALA A 355 -6.75 1.94 -2.58
N GLU A 356 -7.39 1.42 -3.64
CA GLU A 356 -7.85 0.04 -3.66
C GLU A 356 -6.68 -0.96 -3.64
N ALA A 357 -5.59 -0.67 -4.38
CA ALA A 357 -4.39 -1.51 -4.33
C ALA A 357 -3.77 -1.55 -2.93
N LEU A 358 -3.65 -0.41 -2.24
CA LEU A 358 -3.13 -0.34 -0.87
C LEU A 358 -4.02 -1.06 0.13
N ALA A 359 -5.35 -1.02 -0.03
CA ALA A 359 -6.26 -1.84 0.77
C ALA A 359 -5.99 -3.35 0.56
N ARG A 360 -5.72 -3.79 -0.67
CA ARG A 360 -5.34 -5.19 -0.94
C ARG A 360 -3.99 -5.56 -0.37
N GLN A 361 -2.99 -4.68 -0.45
CA GLN A 361 -1.69 -4.92 0.17
C GLN A 361 -1.81 -5.02 1.71
N THR A 362 -2.64 -4.19 2.31
CA THR A 362 -2.95 -4.26 3.75
C THR A 362 -3.60 -5.59 4.12
N ALA A 363 -4.55 -6.07 3.31
CA ALA A 363 -5.17 -7.39 3.50
C ALA A 363 -4.17 -8.53 3.40
N LEU A 364 -3.27 -8.50 2.41
CA LEU A 364 -2.21 -9.50 2.25
C LEU A 364 -1.27 -9.53 3.47
N ALA A 365 -0.87 -8.36 3.96
CA ALA A 365 -0.01 -8.25 5.14
C ALA A 365 -0.68 -8.83 6.42
N ASP A 366 -1.99 -8.66 6.54
CA ASP A 366 -2.79 -9.18 7.65
C ASP A 366 -3.27 -10.62 7.46
N GLY A 367 -2.88 -11.29 6.37
CA GLY A 367 -3.30 -12.65 6.04
C GLY A 367 -4.79 -12.79 5.75
N LYS A 368 -5.45 -11.69 5.35
CA LYS A 368 -6.85 -11.66 4.91
C LYS A 368 -6.94 -11.91 3.41
N PRO A 369 -8.10 -12.34 2.89
CA PRO A 369 -8.34 -12.37 1.45
C PRO A 369 -8.08 -11.00 0.81
N ALA A 370 -7.38 -10.96 -0.32
CA ALA A 370 -7.14 -9.72 -1.04
C ALA A 370 -8.33 -9.38 -1.97
N ASP A 371 -9.52 -9.30 -1.39
CA ASP A 371 -10.79 -8.82 -1.98
C ASP A 371 -11.23 -7.48 -1.33
N PHE A 372 -12.38 -6.92 -1.70
CA PHE A 372 -12.86 -5.63 -1.14
C PHE A 372 -13.13 -5.76 0.37
N ASP A 373 -13.86 -6.82 0.76
CA ASP A 373 -14.21 -7.08 2.16
C ASP A 373 -12.97 -7.34 3.02
N GLY A 374 -12.02 -8.13 2.50
CA GLY A 374 -10.76 -8.40 3.18
C GLY A 374 -9.89 -7.14 3.30
N GLY A 375 -9.89 -6.26 2.30
CA GLY A 375 -9.25 -4.94 2.34
C GLY A 375 -9.84 -4.05 3.44
N ALA A 376 -11.16 -3.90 3.46
CA ALA A 376 -11.87 -3.14 4.50
C ALA A 376 -11.59 -3.70 5.91
N ALA A 377 -11.69 -5.02 6.08
CA ALA A 377 -11.41 -5.68 7.35
C ALA A 377 -9.94 -5.55 7.79
N ALA A 378 -9.00 -5.38 6.86
CA ALA A 378 -7.59 -5.12 7.16
C ALA A 378 -7.38 -3.69 7.66
N ILE A 379 -8.01 -2.71 7.00
CA ILE A 379 -8.01 -1.32 7.43
C ILE A 379 -8.53 -1.24 8.88
N GLU A 380 -9.71 -1.80 9.14
CA GLU A 380 -10.29 -1.81 10.50
C GLU A 380 -9.37 -2.45 11.55
N ALA A 381 -8.72 -3.57 11.19
CA ALA A 381 -7.80 -4.27 12.09
C ALA A 381 -6.58 -3.42 12.44
N GLN A 382 -5.94 -2.80 11.44
CA GLN A 382 -4.77 -1.94 11.66
C GLN A 382 -5.12 -0.69 12.48
N LEU A 383 -6.24 -0.03 12.18
CA LEU A 383 -6.63 1.16 12.93
C LEU A 383 -7.00 0.83 14.39
N THR A 384 -7.65 -0.32 14.62
CA THR A 384 -7.92 -0.83 15.97
C THR A 384 -6.62 -1.13 16.72
N LYS A 385 -5.64 -1.78 16.07
CA LYS A 385 -4.32 -2.07 16.63
C LYS A 385 -3.58 -0.80 17.05
N LEU A 386 -3.78 0.32 16.34
CA LEU A 386 -3.22 1.63 16.68
C LEU A 386 -3.95 2.35 17.83
N GLY A 387 -5.05 1.79 18.33
CA GLY A 387 -5.85 2.36 19.42
C GLY A 387 -6.72 3.54 18.99
N LEU A 388 -7.14 3.59 17.72
CA LEU A 388 -7.95 4.68 17.18
C LEU A 388 -9.43 4.56 17.58
N PRO A 389 -10.20 5.67 17.64
CA PRO A 389 -11.60 5.66 18.06
C PRO A 389 -12.51 5.15 16.93
N MET A 390 -12.65 3.83 16.84
CA MET A 390 -13.38 3.15 15.76
C MET A 390 -14.91 3.14 15.93
N THR A 391 -15.45 3.67 17.02
CA THR A 391 -16.90 3.67 17.27
C THR A 391 -17.65 4.39 16.14
N GLY A 392 -18.57 3.66 15.50
CA GLY A 392 -19.38 4.17 14.39
C GLY A 392 -18.69 4.15 13.03
N ALA A 393 -17.41 3.77 12.94
CA ALA A 393 -16.70 3.62 11.68
C ALA A 393 -17.02 2.27 11.02
N SER A 394 -17.17 2.26 9.70
CA SER A 394 -17.26 1.06 8.87
C SER A 394 -16.64 1.32 7.51
N PHE A 395 -15.88 0.35 7.02
CA PHE A 395 -15.19 0.42 5.73
C PHE A 395 -15.76 -0.62 4.78
N HIS A 396 -15.87 -0.26 3.52
CA HIS A 396 -16.33 -1.15 2.45
C HIS A 396 -15.45 -1.07 1.19
N ASP A 397 -14.51 -0.13 1.15
CA ASP A 397 -13.45 -0.04 0.15
C ASP A 397 -12.21 0.69 0.73
N GLY A 398 -11.18 0.92 -0.10
CA GLY A 398 -10.01 1.71 0.28
C GLY A 398 -10.10 3.19 -0.15
N SER A 399 -10.94 3.50 -1.13
CA SER A 399 -10.96 4.78 -1.84
C SER A 399 -12.00 5.78 -1.34
N GLY A 400 -13.04 5.35 -0.63
CA GLY A 400 -14.19 6.14 -0.27
C GLY A 400 -15.22 6.33 -1.39
N LEU A 401 -15.20 5.46 -2.40
CA LEU A 401 -16.18 5.48 -3.50
C LEU A 401 -17.46 4.73 -3.13
N ASN A 402 -17.37 3.77 -2.22
CA ASN A 402 -18.48 3.05 -1.67
C ASN A 402 -19.27 3.95 -0.72
N ARG A 403 -20.56 4.14 -1.01
CA ARG A 403 -21.45 4.99 -0.22
C ARG A 403 -21.79 4.39 1.14
N ASP A 404 -21.52 3.10 1.37
CA ASP A 404 -21.76 2.44 2.64
C ASP A 404 -20.65 2.72 3.66
N ASP A 405 -19.50 3.27 3.25
CA ASP A 405 -18.47 3.76 4.16
C ASP A 405 -19.05 4.73 5.18
N ARG A 406 -18.63 4.59 6.43
CA ARG A 406 -18.97 5.50 7.53
C ARG A 406 -17.70 5.85 8.27
N LEU A 407 -17.39 7.15 8.39
CA LEU A 407 -16.32 7.64 9.27
C LEU A 407 -16.83 8.81 10.11
N THR A 408 -16.19 8.99 11.25
CA THR A 408 -16.46 10.10 12.18
C THR A 408 -15.40 11.18 12.04
N ALA A 409 -15.76 12.43 12.32
CA ALA A 409 -14.78 13.51 12.37
C ALA A 409 -13.73 13.29 13.49
N ASN A 410 -14.14 12.60 14.56
CA ASN A 410 -13.24 12.19 15.64
C ASN A 410 -12.17 11.19 15.14
N LEU A 411 -12.55 10.16 14.37
CA LEU A 411 -11.59 9.21 13.78
C LEU A 411 -10.63 9.90 12.81
N LEU A 412 -11.13 10.75 11.92
CA LEU A 412 -10.28 11.45 10.93
C LEU A 412 -9.25 12.38 11.60
N THR A 413 -9.64 13.12 12.64
CA THR A 413 -8.67 13.93 13.40
C THR A 413 -7.70 13.09 14.22
N ALA A 414 -8.16 11.98 14.81
CA ALA A 414 -7.28 11.05 15.53
C ALA A 414 -6.23 10.41 14.60
N LEU A 415 -6.59 10.07 13.36
CA LEU A 415 -5.67 9.58 12.33
C LEU A 415 -4.56 10.61 12.04
N LEU A 416 -4.93 11.88 11.87
CA LEU A 416 -3.98 12.97 11.59
C LEU A 416 -3.04 13.25 12.77
N VAL A 417 -3.58 13.24 14.00
CA VAL A 417 -2.76 13.36 15.22
C VAL A 417 -1.81 12.16 15.33
N LYS A 418 -2.29 10.94 15.05
CA LYS A 418 -1.45 9.74 15.06
C LYS A 418 -0.33 9.79 14.04
N ALA A 419 -0.57 10.35 12.85
CA ALA A 419 0.45 10.55 11.83
C ALA A 419 1.47 11.65 12.17
N ALA A 420 1.17 12.51 13.16
CA ALA A 420 2.08 13.53 13.67
C ALA A 420 2.89 13.06 14.88
N ASP A 421 2.60 11.88 15.42
CA ASP A 421 3.26 11.29 16.59
C ASP A 421 4.76 11.09 16.34
N VAL A 422 5.60 11.68 17.19
CA VAL A 422 7.06 11.63 17.07
C VAL A 422 7.61 10.22 17.26
N ASP A 423 6.87 9.36 17.97
CA ASP A 423 7.23 7.97 18.20
C ASP A 423 6.78 7.06 17.02
N ARG A 424 6.18 7.63 15.97
CA ARG A 424 5.73 6.93 14.75
C ARG A 424 6.11 7.68 13.47
N PRO A 425 7.40 7.93 13.22
CA PRO A 425 7.84 8.70 12.07
C PRO A 425 7.45 8.06 10.72
N GLY A 426 7.23 6.74 10.67
CA GLY A 426 6.81 6.03 9.46
C GLY A 426 5.40 6.38 8.98
N LEU A 427 4.55 6.98 9.82
CA LEU A 427 3.22 7.47 9.42
C LEU A 427 3.25 8.86 8.79
N ARG A 428 4.40 9.55 8.79
CA ARG A 428 4.48 10.96 8.41
C ARG A 428 4.12 11.24 6.95
N ALA A 429 4.26 10.24 6.08
CA ALA A 429 3.81 10.26 4.68
C ALA A 429 2.31 10.60 4.54
N VAL A 430 1.50 10.32 5.56
CA VAL A 430 0.07 10.70 5.59
C VAL A 430 -0.08 12.22 5.61
N LEU A 431 0.80 12.95 6.31
CA LEU A 431 0.74 14.41 6.43
C LEU A 431 1.41 15.12 5.26
N THR A 432 2.55 14.61 4.79
CA THR A 432 3.27 15.16 3.63
C THR A 432 2.54 14.91 2.32
N GLY A 433 1.75 13.83 2.25
CA GLY A 433 0.89 13.51 1.13
C GLY A 433 -0.39 14.34 1.02
N LEU A 434 -0.76 15.12 2.04
CA LEU A 434 -1.95 15.96 1.96
C LEU A 434 -1.73 17.10 0.94
N PRO A 435 -2.67 17.31 -0.01
CA PRO A 435 -2.66 18.48 -0.89
C PRO A 435 -2.43 19.77 -0.11
N VAL A 436 -1.58 20.65 -0.64
CA VAL A 436 -1.25 21.94 -0.03
C VAL A 436 -2.10 23.02 -0.70
N ALA A 437 -2.81 23.80 0.12
CA ALA A 437 -3.64 24.92 -0.31
C ALA A 437 -2.90 25.82 -1.30
N HIS A 438 -3.49 26.01 -2.49
CA HIS A 438 -2.97 26.79 -3.62
C HIS A 438 -1.74 26.22 -4.37
N PHE A 439 -1.15 25.10 -3.93
CA PHE A 439 0.12 24.62 -4.51
C PHE A 439 0.02 23.23 -5.16
N THR A 440 -0.65 22.27 -4.53
CA THR A 440 -0.59 20.88 -4.99
C THR A 440 -1.92 20.17 -4.96
N GLY A 441 -2.02 19.13 -5.79
CA GLY A 441 -3.14 18.19 -5.78
C GLY A 441 -4.50 18.84 -5.97
N THR A 442 -5.49 18.32 -5.25
CA THR A 442 -6.87 18.79 -5.34
C THR A 442 -7.10 20.20 -4.73
N LEU A 443 -6.06 20.87 -4.26
CA LEU A 443 -6.11 22.22 -3.71
C LEU A 443 -5.38 23.30 -4.54
N THR A 444 -4.72 22.95 -5.65
CA THR A 444 -3.95 23.91 -6.48
C THR A 444 -4.76 25.15 -6.89
N GLY A 445 -6.03 24.98 -7.26
CA GLY A 445 -6.92 26.08 -7.67
C GLY A 445 -7.75 26.72 -6.54
N ARG A 446 -7.48 26.39 -5.27
CA ARG A 446 -8.25 26.83 -4.10
C ARG A 446 -7.38 27.71 -3.21
N TYR A 447 -8.00 28.45 -2.27
CA TYR A 447 -7.29 29.27 -1.27
C TYR A 447 -6.47 30.43 -1.84
N THR A 448 -6.90 31.04 -2.95
CA THR A 448 -6.24 32.23 -3.54
C THR A 448 -6.30 33.45 -2.60
N ASP A 449 -7.37 33.56 -1.81
CA ASP A 449 -7.65 34.74 -0.98
C ASP A 449 -7.37 34.50 0.53
N GLY A 450 -6.57 33.50 0.87
CA GLY A 450 -6.16 33.24 2.25
C GLY A 450 -5.78 31.79 2.52
N ALA A 451 -4.91 31.58 3.50
CA ALA A 451 -4.44 30.26 3.96
C ALA A 451 -3.69 29.39 2.93
N ALA A 452 -3.25 29.98 1.81
CA ALA A 452 -2.30 29.36 0.89
C ALA A 452 -1.05 28.85 1.64
N GLY A 453 -0.62 27.62 1.35
CA GLY A 453 0.56 27.00 1.96
C GLY A 453 0.39 26.52 3.42
N VAL A 454 -0.57 27.06 4.18
CA VAL A 454 -0.74 26.73 5.60
C VAL A 454 -1.85 25.72 5.88
N VAL A 455 -2.85 25.59 4.99
CA VAL A 455 -3.79 24.47 5.01
C VAL A 455 -3.24 23.33 4.16
N ARG A 456 -3.24 22.12 4.72
CA ARG A 456 -2.96 20.87 4.01
C ARG A 456 -4.07 19.88 4.27
N ALA A 457 -4.82 19.48 3.25
CA ALA A 457 -6.03 18.70 3.50
C ALA A 457 -6.41 17.76 2.36
N LYS A 458 -6.95 16.60 2.74
CA LYS A 458 -7.61 15.68 1.83
C LYS A 458 -9.03 16.12 1.60
N THR A 459 -9.38 16.26 0.33
CA THR A 459 -10.74 16.53 -0.15
C THR A 459 -11.53 15.23 -0.33
N GLY A 460 -12.85 15.29 -0.18
CA GLY A 460 -13.77 14.23 -0.59
C GLY A 460 -15.06 14.79 -1.17
N THR A 461 -15.47 14.26 -2.32
CA THR A 461 -16.69 14.68 -3.01
C THR A 461 -17.39 13.47 -3.62
N LEU A 462 -18.67 13.32 -3.31
CA LEU A 462 -19.63 12.48 -4.03
C LEU A 462 -20.92 13.29 -4.20
N THR A 463 -21.87 12.83 -5.03
CA THR A 463 -23.20 13.45 -5.08
C THR A 463 -23.82 13.53 -3.68
N GLY A 464 -24.10 14.74 -3.19
CA GLY A 464 -24.67 14.98 -1.87
C GLY A 464 -23.69 14.91 -0.69
N VAL A 465 -22.39 14.77 -0.93
CA VAL A 465 -21.36 14.61 0.12
C VAL A 465 -20.15 15.47 -0.21
N ASN A 466 -19.76 16.33 0.73
CA ASN A 466 -18.51 17.09 0.66
C ASN A 466 -17.79 16.98 2.01
N THR A 467 -16.51 16.61 1.96
CA THR A 467 -15.69 16.42 3.16
C THR A 467 -14.31 17.05 2.96
N LEU A 468 -13.72 17.51 4.07
CA LEU A 468 -12.38 18.08 4.12
C LEU A 468 -11.75 17.74 5.46
N ALA A 469 -10.61 17.03 5.43
CA ALA A 469 -9.88 16.68 6.64
C ALA A 469 -8.38 16.90 6.44
N GLY A 470 -7.73 17.51 7.42
CA GLY A 470 -6.33 17.91 7.27
C GLY A 470 -5.77 18.68 8.44
N THR A 471 -4.70 19.40 8.17
CA THR A 471 -4.00 20.23 9.14
C THR A 471 -3.95 21.69 8.71
N VAL A 472 -3.84 22.57 9.69
CA VAL A 472 -3.66 24.00 9.50
C VAL A 472 -2.72 24.54 10.57
N VAL A 473 -1.84 25.46 10.18
CA VAL A 473 -1.00 26.22 11.12
C VAL A 473 -1.69 27.56 11.38
N ASP A 474 -1.96 27.86 12.65
CA ASP A 474 -2.54 29.15 13.05
C ASP A 474 -1.50 30.29 13.13
N ARG A 475 -1.93 31.52 13.43
CA ARG A 475 -1.02 32.69 13.48
C ARG A 475 0.03 32.61 14.58
N ASP A 476 -0.19 31.79 15.60
CA ASP A 476 0.74 31.59 16.70
C ASP A 476 1.70 30.40 16.42
N GLY A 477 1.59 29.78 15.23
CA GLY A 477 2.43 28.67 14.80
C GLY A 477 1.96 27.30 15.31
N ARG A 478 0.76 27.20 15.90
CA ARG A 478 0.23 25.94 16.40
C ARG A 478 -0.34 25.10 15.26
N LEU A 479 0.01 23.82 15.26
CA LEU A 479 -0.53 22.85 14.32
C LEU A 479 -1.85 22.30 14.85
N LEU A 480 -2.92 22.53 14.11
CA LEU A 480 -4.26 22.03 14.38
C LEU A 480 -4.62 20.95 13.36
N ALA A 481 -5.21 19.85 13.82
CA ALA A 481 -5.87 18.88 12.96
C ALA A 481 -7.38 19.17 12.94
N PHE A 482 -8.00 19.09 11.78
CA PHE A 482 -9.44 19.29 11.61
C PHE A 482 -10.05 18.24 10.70
N ALA A 483 -11.34 17.97 10.91
CA ALA A 483 -12.16 17.19 9.99
C ALA A 483 -13.56 17.77 9.94
N PHE A 484 -14.04 18.03 8.72
CA PHE A 484 -15.37 18.54 8.41
C PHE A 484 -16.04 17.57 7.45
N LEU A 485 -17.20 17.05 7.84
CA LEU A 485 -17.98 16.12 7.02
C LEU A 485 -19.39 16.67 6.86
N THR A 486 -19.89 16.61 5.64
CA THR A 486 -21.23 17.08 5.31
C THR A 486 -21.96 16.07 4.43
N ALA A 487 -23.27 16.04 4.60
CA ALA A 487 -24.17 15.22 3.79
C ALA A 487 -25.42 16.01 3.42
N ASN A 488 -26.11 15.55 2.38
CA ASN A 488 -27.25 16.21 1.75
C ASN A 488 -26.88 17.59 1.17
N THR A 489 -25.66 17.73 0.63
CA THR A 489 -25.26 18.94 -0.08
C THR A 489 -25.96 19.00 -1.44
N THR A 490 -26.50 20.16 -1.80
CA THR A 490 -27.21 20.34 -3.08
C THR A 490 -26.34 20.98 -4.16
N ASP A 491 -25.28 21.68 -3.74
CA ASP A 491 -24.29 22.32 -4.61
C ASP A 491 -22.89 21.94 -4.14
N PRO A 492 -22.18 21.04 -4.84
CA PRO A 492 -20.86 20.59 -4.42
C PRO A 492 -19.80 21.69 -4.47
N VAL A 493 -19.94 22.69 -5.35
CA VAL A 493 -18.97 23.79 -5.47
C VAL A 493 -19.15 24.78 -4.33
N ALA A 494 -20.39 25.16 -4.02
CA ALA A 494 -20.69 26.03 -2.88
C ALA A 494 -20.33 25.35 -1.55
N ALA A 495 -20.61 24.05 -1.40
CA ALA A 495 -20.21 23.28 -0.22
C ALA A 495 -18.69 23.24 -0.06
N GLN A 496 -17.95 23.00 -1.17
CA GLN A 496 -16.49 23.04 -1.18
C GLN A 496 -15.95 24.39 -0.72
N ALA A 497 -16.46 25.50 -1.26
CA ALA A 497 -16.05 26.84 -0.87
C ALA A 497 -16.35 27.14 0.61
N ALA A 498 -17.50 26.68 1.12
CA ALA A 498 -17.84 26.84 2.53
C ALA A 498 -16.92 26.03 3.47
N LEU A 499 -16.52 24.82 3.07
CA LEU A 499 -15.51 24.04 3.80
C LEU A 499 -14.14 24.73 3.78
N ASP A 500 -13.74 25.32 2.65
CA ASP A 500 -12.49 26.07 2.55
C ASP A 500 -12.49 27.29 3.45
N ASN A 501 -13.56 28.07 3.44
CA ASN A 501 -13.70 29.23 4.33
C ASN A 501 -13.63 28.81 5.81
N THR A 502 -14.19 27.64 6.14
CA THR A 502 -14.13 27.08 7.50
C THR A 502 -12.69 26.70 7.90
N ALA A 503 -11.93 26.08 7.00
CA ALA A 503 -10.52 25.76 7.23
C ALA A 503 -9.62 27.01 7.25
N THR A 504 -9.84 27.97 6.35
CA THR A 504 -9.13 29.27 6.31
C THR A 504 -9.32 30.04 7.61
N ALA A 505 -10.52 30.03 8.18
CA ALA A 505 -10.79 30.70 9.44
C ALA A 505 -9.89 30.20 10.58
N LEU A 506 -9.57 28.90 10.61
CA LEU A 506 -8.66 28.32 11.60
C LEU A 506 -7.23 28.86 11.50
N ALA A 507 -6.77 29.25 10.31
CA ALA A 507 -5.43 29.84 10.15
C ALA A 507 -5.31 31.22 10.85
N GLY A 508 -6.43 31.90 11.12
CA GLY A 508 -6.46 33.18 11.84
C GLY A 508 -6.56 33.06 13.37
N LEU A 509 -6.60 31.85 13.93
CA LEU A 509 -6.82 31.57 15.36
C LEU A 509 -5.66 31.86 16.30
#